data_AF-A0A8H5X7Y7-F1
#
_entry.id   AF-A0A8H5X7Y7-F1
#
_cell.length_a   1.000
_cell.length_b   1.000
_cell.length_c   1.000
_cell.angle_alpha   90.00
_cell.angle_beta   90.00
_cell.angle_gamma   90.00
#
_symmetry.space_group_name_H-M   'P 1'
#
loop_
_entity.id
_entity.type
_entity.pdbx_description
1 polymer ?
#
loop_
_entity_poly.entity_id
_entity_poly.type
_entity_poly.pdbx_seq_one_letter_code
_entity_poly.pdbx_strand_id
1 'polypeptide(L)'
;MIYSRLNQAALVDALRGQTLHIPNLQNFFRGWPNPQGQLNRHHEHVTPIVNRAVERMAVAYPLIASRQEDDIAYLACSLYPQARRRQIEALTLYTTWLVCWDDAVDANEGDLAGDFMRAERWREQTMRMVREALAVDEMNMSEADDDPINGVFREFGERFCQTAPLIR
;
A
#
# COMPACT_ATOMS: atom_id res chain seq x y z
N MET A 1 -12.67 -35.18 -5.52
CA MET A 1 -11.70 -34.61 -6.46
C MET A 1 -10.43 -34.34 -5.66
N ILE A 2 -9.35 -35.08 -5.91
CA ILE A 2 -8.11 -34.97 -5.15
C ILE A 2 -7.24 -33.97 -5.91
N TYR A 3 -7.07 -32.75 -5.38
CA TYR A 3 -6.08 -31.83 -5.90
C TYR A 3 -4.69 -32.40 -5.59
N SER A 4 -3.99 -32.88 -6.60
CA SER A 4 -2.56 -33.16 -6.46
C SER A 4 -1.87 -31.83 -6.15
N ARG A 5 -1.18 -31.74 -5.01
CA ARG A 5 -0.27 -30.63 -4.74
C ARG A 5 0.84 -30.69 -5.80
N LEU A 6 0.70 -29.91 -6.86
CA LEU A 6 1.78 -29.72 -7.83
C LEU A 6 2.94 -29.09 -7.07
N ASN A 7 4.09 -29.76 -7.06
CA ASN A 7 5.31 -29.18 -6.50
C ASN A 7 5.79 -28.05 -7.44
N GLN A 8 6.42 -27.02 -6.88
CA GLN A 8 6.85 -25.83 -7.63
C GLN A 8 7.78 -26.17 -8.80
N ALA A 9 8.69 -27.13 -8.63
CA ALA A 9 9.62 -27.53 -9.68
C ALA A 9 8.91 -28.15 -10.89
N ALA A 10 7.93 -29.03 -10.65
CA ALA A 10 7.10 -29.64 -11.68
C ALA A 10 6.24 -28.62 -12.42
N LEU A 11 5.72 -27.61 -11.71
CA LEU A 11 5.01 -26.48 -12.31
C LEU A 11 5.94 -25.64 -13.20
N VAL A 12 7.13 -25.28 -12.70
CA VAL A 12 8.12 -24.49 -13.45
C VAL A 12 8.56 -25.23 -14.71
N ASP A 13 8.85 -26.53 -14.62
CA ASP A 13 9.24 -27.33 -15.77
C ASP A 13 8.10 -27.51 -16.78
N ALA A 14 6.86 -27.68 -16.31
CA ALA A 14 5.69 -27.76 -17.19
C ALA A 14 5.40 -26.44 -17.93
N LEU A 15 5.69 -25.31 -17.30
CA LEU A 15 5.46 -23.97 -17.86
C LEU A 15 6.64 -23.46 -18.71
N ARG A 16 7.83 -24.04 -18.57
CA ARG A 16 9.03 -23.61 -19.29
C ARG A 16 8.84 -23.72 -20.79
N GLY A 17 9.06 -22.61 -21.49
CA GLY A 17 8.92 -22.54 -22.96
C GLY A 17 7.47 -22.55 -23.47
N GLN A 18 6.48 -22.61 -22.57
CA GLN A 18 5.07 -22.48 -22.95
C GLN A 18 4.72 -21.00 -23.15
N THR A 19 3.89 -20.72 -24.16
CA THR A 19 3.25 -19.41 -24.29
C THR A 19 1.97 -19.41 -23.48
N LEU A 20 1.93 -18.64 -22.39
CA LEU A 20 0.72 -18.42 -21.61
C LEU A 20 -0.09 -17.29 -22.24
N HIS A 21 -1.30 -17.61 -22.68
CA HIS A 21 -2.24 -16.60 -23.16
C HIS A 21 -2.96 -15.98 -21.97
N ILE A 22 -2.63 -14.74 -21.63
CA ILE A 22 -3.39 -13.97 -20.64
C ILE A 22 -4.67 -13.48 -21.33
N PRO A 23 -5.86 -13.92 -20.88
CA PRO A 23 -7.11 -13.49 -21.49
C PRO A 23 -7.30 -11.98 -21.29
N ASN A 24 -8.15 -11.35 -22.12
CA ASN A 24 -8.50 -9.94 -21.90
C ASN A 24 -9.15 -9.76 -20.52
N LEU A 25 -8.40 -9.14 -19.61
CA LEU A 25 -8.80 -8.98 -18.21
C LEU A 25 -9.91 -7.93 -18.04
N GLN A 26 -10.11 -7.02 -18.99
CA GLN A 26 -11.14 -5.97 -18.91
C GLN A 26 -12.55 -6.55 -18.74
N ASN A 27 -12.80 -7.76 -19.27
CA ASN A 27 -14.07 -8.45 -19.10
C ASN A 27 -14.41 -8.74 -17.63
N PHE A 28 -13.41 -8.95 -16.78
CA PHE A 28 -13.60 -9.14 -15.34
C PHE A 28 -13.91 -7.82 -14.60
N PHE A 29 -13.58 -6.67 -15.21
CA PHE A 29 -13.82 -5.34 -14.65
C PHE A 29 -15.09 -4.66 -15.18
N ARG A 30 -15.99 -5.38 -15.87
CA ARG A 30 -17.25 -4.81 -16.39
C ARG A 30 -18.14 -4.19 -15.30
N GLY A 31 -18.11 -4.76 -14.09
CA GLY A 31 -18.81 -4.22 -12.92
C GLY A 31 -18.01 -3.21 -12.10
N TRP A 32 -16.77 -2.91 -12.50
CA TRP A 32 -15.93 -1.94 -11.80
C TRP A 32 -16.52 -0.54 -11.95
N PRO A 33 -16.44 0.34 -10.94
CA PRO A 33 -17.08 1.66 -10.97
C PRO A 33 -16.60 2.60 -12.10
N ASN A 34 -15.58 2.21 -12.85
CA ASN A 34 -15.18 2.81 -14.12
C ASN A 34 -14.73 1.74 -15.13
N PRO A 35 -15.65 1.11 -15.87
CA PRO A 35 -15.31 -0.01 -16.75
C PRO A 35 -14.54 0.43 -18.00
N GLN A 36 -14.52 1.74 -18.31
CA GLN A 36 -13.71 2.33 -19.38
C GLN A 36 -12.27 2.63 -18.93
N GLY A 37 -11.92 2.34 -17.67
CA GLY A 37 -10.58 2.53 -17.14
C GLY A 37 -10.21 4.00 -16.92
N GLN A 38 -11.18 4.90 -16.76
CA GLN A 38 -10.85 6.31 -16.50
C GLN A 38 -10.39 6.47 -15.05
N LEU A 39 -9.29 7.18 -14.89
CA LEU A 39 -8.65 7.43 -13.63
C LEU A 39 -9.48 8.40 -12.77
N ASN A 40 -9.31 8.38 -11.45
CA ASN A 40 -9.87 9.42 -10.60
C ASN A 40 -9.46 10.81 -11.11
N ARG A 41 -10.44 11.72 -11.26
CA ARG A 41 -10.24 13.09 -11.77
C ARG A 41 -9.23 13.95 -10.97
N HIS A 42 -8.87 13.52 -9.77
CA HIS A 42 -7.92 14.19 -8.89
C HIS A 42 -6.49 13.65 -8.99
N HIS A 43 -6.19 12.78 -9.96
CA HIS A 43 -4.87 12.18 -10.14
C HIS A 43 -3.71 13.18 -10.05
N GLU A 44 -3.72 14.21 -10.91
CA GLU A 44 -2.67 15.24 -10.94
C GLU A 44 -2.53 15.99 -9.60
N HIS A 45 -3.62 16.10 -8.84
CA HIS A 45 -3.62 16.75 -7.53
C HIS A 45 -2.97 15.88 -6.45
N VAL A 46 -3.10 14.55 -6.54
CA VAL A 46 -2.56 13.63 -5.52
C VAL A 46 -1.15 13.12 -5.84
N THR A 47 -0.69 13.18 -7.09
CA THR A 47 0.68 12.78 -7.45
C THR A 47 1.76 13.45 -6.58
N PRO A 48 1.74 14.78 -6.32
CA PRO A 48 2.73 15.41 -5.44
C PRO A 48 2.61 15.01 -3.97
N ILE A 49 1.45 14.50 -3.52
CA ILE A 49 1.28 13.98 -2.16
C ILE A 49 2.00 12.64 -2.04
N VAL A 50 1.79 11.76 -3.02
CA VAL A 50 2.46 10.45 -3.11
C VAL A 50 3.97 10.61 -3.21
N ASN A 51 4.46 11.45 -4.13
CA ASN A 51 5.91 11.61 -4.34
C ASN A 51 6.62 12.10 -3.07
N ARG A 52 6.02 13.06 -2.35
CA ARG A 52 6.57 13.55 -1.07
C ARG A 52 6.53 12.49 0.03
N ALA A 53 5.51 11.62 0.05
CA ALA A 53 5.48 10.52 1.00
C ALA A 53 6.61 9.52 0.73
N VAL A 54 6.84 9.16 -0.53
CA VAL A 54 7.95 8.29 -0.95
C VAL A 54 9.31 8.92 -0.60
N GLU A 55 9.50 10.21 -0.91
CA GLU A 55 10.74 10.94 -0.58
C GLU A 55 11.07 10.90 0.91
N ARG A 56 10.06 11.10 1.79
CA ARG A 56 10.26 11.03 3.25
C ARG A 56 10.64 9.63 3.71
N MET A 57 10.00 8.59 3.17
CA MET A 57 10.33 7.20 3.51
C MET A 57 11.75 6.83 3.04
N ALA A 58 12.12 7.28 1.84
CA ALA A 58 13.43 7.03 1.24
C ALA A 58 14.61 7.57 2.05
N VAL A 59 14.39 8.55 2.96
CA VAL A 59 15.44 9.04 3.87
C VAL A 59 15.96 7.92 4.79
N ALA A 60 15.08 7.08 5.33
CA ALA A 60 15.47 5.96 6.19
C ALA A 60 15.58 4.62 5.43
N TYR A 61 14.87 4.50 4.31
CA TYR A 61 14.78 3.29 3.50
C TYR A 61 15.16 3.59 2.04
N PRO A 62 16.45 3.71 1.71
CA PRO A 62 16.89 4.22 0.40
C PRO A 62 16.35 3.46 -0.81
N LEU A 63 16.06 2.16 -0.67
CA LEU A 63 15.53 1.33 -1.75
C LEU A 63 14.09 1.71 -2.14
N ILE A 64 13.33 2.31 -1.22
CA ILE A 64 12.00 2.88 -1.47
C ILE A 64 12.05 4.06 -2.46
N ALA A 65 13.20 4.70 -2.67
CA ALA A 65 13.33 5.77 -3.68
C ALA A 65 12.93 5.28 -5.09
N SER A 66 13.18 4.00 -5.41
CA SER A 66 12.77 3.40 -6.69
C SER A 66 11.26 3.45 -6.93
N ARG A 67 10.45 3.50 -5.86
CA ARG A 67 8.98 3.52 -5.91
C ARG A 67 8.40 4.82 -6.48
N GLN A 68 9.24 5.83 -6.70
CA GLN A 68 8.83 7.00 -7.50
C GLN A 68 8.52 6.63 -8.96
N GLU A 69 9.08 5.53 -9.47
CA GLU A 69 8.88 5.05 -10.84
C GLU A 69 7.62 4.19 -10.99
N ASP A 70 7.05 3.69 -9.89
CA ASP A 70 5.92 2.73 -9.88
C ASP A 70 4.54 3.37 -10.08
N ASP A 71 4.47 4.69 -10.18
CA ASP A 71 3.23 5.47 -10.34
C ASP A 71 2.12 5.08 -9.34
N ILE A 72 2.48 5.08 -8.04
CA ILE A 72 1.55 4.73 -6.96
C ILE A 72 0.30 5.64 -6.95
N ALA A 73 0.42 6.88 -7.43
CA ALA A 73 -0.71 7.80 -7.56
C ALA A 73 -1.73 7.28 -8.60
N TYR A 74 -1.24 6.78 -9.74
CA TYR A 74 -2.07 6.11 -10.74
C TYR A 74 -2.72 4.84 -10.18
N LEU A 75 -1.97 4.02 -9.45
CA LEU A 75 -2.50 2.81 -8.80
C LEU A 75 -3.67 3.18 -7.87
N ALA A 76 -3.45 4.10 -6.93
CA ALA A 76 -4.49 4.53 -5.99
C ALA A 76 -5.72 5.12 -6.71
N CYS A 77 -5.51 5.94 -7.73
CA CYS A 77 -6.60 6.55 -8.48
C CYS A 77 -7.36 5.54 -9.37
N SER A 78 -6.74 4.41 -9.71
CA SER A 78 -7.37 3.29 -10.41
C SER A 78 -8.19 2.40 -9.45
N LEU A 79 -7.70 2.21 -8.23
CA LEU A 79 -8.39 1.48 -7.15
C LEU A 79 -9.62 2.26 -6.62
N TYR A 80 -9.55 3.59 -6.62
CA TYR A 80 -10.59 4.44 -6.05
C TYR A 80 -11.13 5.48 -7.04
N PRO A 81 -11.71 5.06 -8.18
CA PRO A 81 -12.06 5.95 -9.30
C PRO A 81 -13.13 7.00 -8.94
N GLN A 82 -13.95 6.73 -7.93
CA GLN A 82 -15.07 7.58 -7.51
C GLN A 82 -14.80 8.37 -6.21
N ALA A 83 -13.63 8.21 -5.60
CA ALA A 83 -13.30 8.90 -4.35
C ALA A 83 -13.26 10.43 -4.56
N ARG A 84 -13.90 11.17 -3.65
CA ARG A 84 -13.86 12.64 -3.67
C ARG A 84 -12.48 13.12 -3.25
N ARG A 85 -12.14 14.36 -3.59
CA ARG A 85 -10.83 15.00 -3.30
C ARG A 85 -10.25 14.65 -1.92
N ARG A 86 -10.97 14.92 -0.83
CA ARG A 86 -10.48 14.64 0.54
C ARG A 86 -10.26 13.15 0.80
N GLN A 87 -11.11 12.29 0.23
CA GLN A 87 -11.00 10.83 0.39
C GLN A 87 -9.80 10.30 -0.39
N ILE A 88 -9.61 10.73 -1.64
CA ILE A 88 -8.50 10.23 -2.46
C ILE A 88 -7.14 10.70 -1.91
N GLU A 89 -7.06 11.90 -1.32
CA GLU A 89 -5.85 12.35 -0.61
C GLU A 89 -5.45 11.42 0.55
N ALA A 90 -6.42 10.91 1.32
CA ALA A 90 -6.16 9.93 2.37
C ALA A 90 -5.80 8.56 1.76
N LEU A 91 -6.61 8.09 0.81
CA LEU A 91 -6.45 6.76 0.20
C LEU A 91 -5.13 6.61 -0.57
N THR A 92 -4.61 7.70 -1.16
CA THR A 92 -3.29 7.66 -1.80
C THR A 92 -2.18 7.47 -0.77
N LEU A 93 -2.25 8.12 0.40
CA LEU A 93 -1.29 7.90 1.47
C LEU A 93 -1.36 6.48 2.02
N TYR A 94 -2.56 5.93 2.19
CA TYR A 94 -2.73 4.52 2.58
C TYR A 94 -2.12 3.55 1.54
N THR A 95 -2.37 3.79 0.25
CA THR A 95 -1.83 2.96 -0.83
C THR A 95 -0.30 3.05 -0.88
N THR A 96 0.26 4.25 -0.74
CA THR A 96 1.71 4.47 -0.65
C THR A 96 2.32 3.79 0.56
N TRP A 97 1.70 3.91 1.74
CA TRP A 97 2.13 3.18 2.93
C TRP A 97 2.11 1.67 2.71
N LEU A 98 1.03 1.13 2.13
CA LEU A 98 0.88 -0.31 1.94
C LEU A 98 2.01 -0.89 1.05
N VAL A 99 2.27 -0.26 -0.09
CA VAL A 99 3.34 -0.69 -1.01
C VAL A 99 4.70 -0.64 -0.30
N CYS A 100 5.03 0.49 0.30
CA CYS A 100 6.34 0.72 0.90
C CYS A 100 6.56 -0.07 2.20
N TRP A 101 5.50 -0.31 2.97
CA TRP A 101 5.55 -1.17 4.15
C TRP A 101 5.77 -2.63 3.75
N ASP A 102 5.07 -3.11 2.72
CA ASP A 102 5.24 -4.47 2.17
C ASP A 102 6.68 -4.70 1.73
N ASP A 103 7.26 -3.77 0.95
CA ASP A 103 8.65 -3.86 0.50
C ASP A 103 9.68 -3.83 1.65
N ALA A 104 9.39 -3.10 2.72
CA ALA A 104 10.28 -3.04 3.88
C ALA A 104 10.18 -4.30 4.76
N VAL A 105 9.03 -4.99 4.76
CA VAL A 105 8.88 -6.33 5.35
C VAL A 105 9.54 -7.39 4.48
N ASP A 106 9.36 -7.31 3.16
CA ASP A 106 9.88 -8.26 2.20
C ASP A 106 11.40 -8.09 1.99
N ALA A 107 12.10 -9.23 1.97
CA ALA A 107 13.55 -9.36 2.08
C ALA A 107 14.42 -8.66 1.02
N ASN A 108 13.80 -8.01 0.04
CA ASN A 108 14.50 -7.50 -1.12
C ASN A 108 14.98 -6.05 -0.93
N GLU A 109 14.40 -5.31 0.03
CA GLU A 109 14.65 -3.87 0.18
C GLU A 109 14.96 -3.39 1.62
N GLY A 110 15.01 -4.30 2.59
CA GLY A 110 15.33 -3.99 3.99
C GLY A 110 16.09 -5.09 4.76
N ASP A 111 16.78 -4.70 5.83
CA ASP A 111 17.55 -5.58 6.75
C ASP A 111 16.67 -6.43 7.68
N LEU A 112 15.35 -6.39 7.52
CA LEU A 112 14.39 -7.03 8.44
C LEU A 112 14.17 -8.51 8.15
N ALA A 113 14.18 -8.94 6.90
CA ALA A 113 13.95 -10.35 6.58
C ALA A 113 15.08 -11.28 7.04
N GLY A 114 16.29 -10.72 7.28
CA GLY A 114 17.41 -11.45 7.87
C GLY A 114 17.37 -11.52 9.40
N ASP A 115 16.55 -10.68 10.06
CA ASP A 115 16.49 -10.55 11.52
C ASP A 115 15.04 -10.58 12.02
N PHE A 116 14.57 -11.79 12.33
CA PHE A 116 13.22 -12.04 12.85
C PHE A 116 12.88 -11.19 14.09
N MET A 117 13.83 -10.99 15.00
CA MET A 117 13.57 -10.23 16.23
C MET A 117 13.34 -8.75 15.93
N ARG A 118 14.12 -8.20 15.01
CA ARG A 118 13.95 -6.82 14.56
C ARG A 118 12.65 -6.65 13.76
N ALA A 119 12.33 -7.61 12.89
CA ALA A 119 11.06 -7.62 12.15
C ALA A 119 9.85 -7.66 13.10
N GLU A 120 9.88 -8.52 14.12
CA GLU A 120 8.80 -8.63 15.10
C GLU A 120 8.65 -7.35 15.92
N ARG A 121 9.76 -6.73 16.35
CA ARG A 121 9.73 -5.43 17.04
C ARG A 121 9.11 -4.34 16.17
N TRP A 122 9.48 -4.28 14.89
CA TRP A 122 8.93 -3.31 13.95
C TRP A 122 7.44 -3.56 13.69
N ARG A 123 7.03 -4.83 13.55
CA ARG A 123 5.62 -5.23 13.45
C ARG A 123 4.82 -4.77 14.67
N GLU A 124 5.33 -4.97 15.89
CA GLU A 124 4.68 -4.48 17.11
C GLU A 124 4.56 -2.95 17.14
N GLN A 125 5.61 -2.24 16.70
CA GLN A 125 5.60 -0.78 16.59
C GLN A 125 4.54 -0.30 15.58
N THR A 126 4.51 -0.87 14.38
CA THR A 126 3.48 -0.57 13.37
C THR A 126 2.08 -0.87 13.90
N MET A 127 1.87 -2.01 14.57
CA MET A 127 0.57 -2.37 15.14
C MET A 127 0.09 -1.36 16.18
N ARG A 128 0.96 -0.89 17.09
CA ARG A 128 0.61 0.16 18.05
C ARG A 128 0.25 1.47 17.34
N MET A 129 1.10 1.90 16.40
CA MET A 129 0.88 3.13 15.64
C MET A 129 -0.43 3.09 14.84
N VAL A 130 -0.77 1.97 14.19
CA VAL A 130 -2.03 1.85 13.43
C VAL A 130 -3.24 1.99 14.35
N ARG A 131 -3.21 1.37 15.53
CA ARG A 131 -4.31 1.48 16.52
C ARG A 131 -4.50 2.92 17.00
N GLU A 132 -3.40 3.62 17.25
CA GLU A 132 -3.40 5.04 17.62
C GLU A 132 -3.93 5.94 16.50
N ALA A 133 -3.39 5.80 15.29
CA ALA A 133 -3.77 6.61 14.12
C ALA A 133 -5.25 6.44 13.74
N LEU A 134 -5.84 5.29 14.03
CA LEU A 134 -7.24 4.99 13.78
C LEU A 134 -8.14 5.18 15.01
N ALA A 135 -7.61 5.68 16.13
CA ALA A 135 -8.33 5.88 17.39
C ALA A 135 -9.10 4.64 17.86
N VAL A 136 -8.49 3.45 17.72
CA VAL A 136 -9.11 2.16 18.09
C VAL A 136 -9.18 1.98 19.61
N ASP A 137 -8.21 2.53 20.34
CA ASP A 137 -8.14 2.47 21.80
C ASP A 137 -8.40 3.86 22.41
N GLU A 138 -9.15 3.91 23.51
CA GLU A 138 -9.34 5.12 24.30
C GLU A 138 -7.99 5.52 24.95
N MET A 139 -7.29 6.45 24.30
CA MET A 139 -6.12 7.19 24.80
C MET A 139 -5.04 6.37 25.51
N ASN A 140 -4.07 5.90 24.73
CA ASN A 140 -2.67 5.90 25.19
C ASN A 140 -1.84 6.48 24.04
N MET A 141 -1.35 7.71 24.21
CA MET A 141 -0.34 8.23 23.29
C MET A 141 0.98 7.53 23.61
N SER A 142 1.45 6.65 22.72
CA SER A 142 2.81 6.12 22.77
C SER A 142 3.84 7.24 22.58
N GLU A 143 5.07 6.99 23.03
CA GLU A 143 6.25 7.70 22.52
C GLU A 143 6.19 7.71 21.00
N ALA A 144 6.43 8.88 20.41
CA ALA A 144 6.45 9.06 18.97
C ALA A 144 7.49 8.10 18.37
N ASP A 145 7.01 7.16 17.55
CA ASP A 145 7.90 6.39 16.68
C ASP A 145 8.33 7.29 15.52
N ASP A 146 9.64 7.51 15.35
CA ASP A 146 10.19 8.36 14.29
C ASP A 146 10.32 7.62 12.95
N ASP A 147 9.80 6.39 12.85
CA ASP A 147 9.78 5.63 11.60
C ASP A 147 8.98 6.36 10.50
N PRO A 148 9.60 6.69 9.36
CA PRO A 148 8.96 7.50 8.33
C PRO A 148 7.87 6.75 7.55
N ILE A 149 7.91 5.41 7.47
CA ILE A 149 6.83 4.62 6.86
C ILE A 149 5.60 4.71 7.75
N ASN A 150 5.76 4.46 9.05
CA ASN A 150 4.69 4.62 10.03
C ASN A 150 4.16 6.07 10.07
N GLY A 151 5.04 7.07 9.88
CA GLY A 151 4.65 8.48 9.75
C GLY A 151 3.67 8.76 8.59
N VAL A 152 3.84 8.09 7.44
CA VAL A 152 2.89 8.20 6.31
C VAL A 152 1.52 7.65 6.69
N PHE A 153 1.45 6.56 7.45
CA PHE A 153 0.17 6.03 7.91
C PHE A 153 -0.53 6.94 8.92
N ARG A 154 0.21 7.62 9.81
CA ARG A 154 -0.39 8.63 10.70
C ARG A 154 -1.03 9.76 9.91
N GLU A 155 -0.34 10.27 8.89
CA GLU A 155 -0.89 11.30 8.01
C GLU A 155 -2.16 10.80 7.29
N PHE A 156 -2.19 9.53 6.88
CA PHE A 156 -3.41 8.88 6.40
C PHE A 156 -4.52 8.91 7.47
N GLY A 157 -4.25 8.46 8.70
CA GLY A 157 -5.23 8.41 9.80
C GLY A 157 -5.83 9.79 10.11
N GLU A 158 -4.99 10.82 10.18
CA GLU A 158 -5.42 12.21 10.38
C GLU A 158 -6.39 12.68 9.29
N ARG A 159 -6.07 12.43 8.01
CA ARG A 159 -6.94 12.78 6.88
C ARG A 159 -8.20 11.92 6.82
N PHE A 160 -8.09 10.64 7.16
CA PHE A 160 -9.21 9.70 7.19
C PHE A 160 -10.26 10.16 8.20
N CYS A 161 -9.85 10.53 9.41
CA CYS A 161 -10.74 11.06 10.45
C CYS A 161 -11.47 12.34 10.01
N GLN A 162 -10.84 13.17 9.17
CA GLN A 162 -11.48 14.37 8.59
C GLN A 162 -12.48 14.06 7.45
N THR A 163 -12.48 12.83 6.94
CA THR A 163 -13.38 12.37 5.87
C THR A 163 -14.61 11.61 6.39
N ALA A 164 -14.57 11.14 7.64
CA ALA A 164 -15.71 10.51 8.29
C ALA A 164 -16.85 11.54 8.45
N PRO A 165 -18.09 11.20 8.08
CA PRO A 165 -19.22 12.04 8.39
C PRO A 165 -19.29 12.20 9.92
N LEU A 166 -19.40 13.44 10.40
CA LEU A 166 -19.77 13.72 11.79
C LEU A 166 -21.04 12.90 12.06
N ILE A 167 -20.94 11.86 12.88
CA ILE A 167 -22.12 11.19 13.41
C ILE A 167 -22.85 12.27 14.21
N ARG A 168 -23.97 12.76 13.66
CA ARG A 168 -24.94 13.62 14.33
C ARG A 168 -26.24 12.84 14.46
#